data_AF-A0A7X8J0P7-F1
#
_entry.id   AF-A0A7X8J0P7-F1
#
_cell.length_a   1.000
_cell.length_b   1.000
_cell.length_c   1.000
_cell.angle_alpha   90.00
_cell.angle_beta   90.00
_cell.angle_gamma   90.00
#
_symmetry.space_group_name_H-M   'P 1'
#
loop_
_entity.id
_entity.type
_entity.pdbx_description
1 polymer ?
#
loop_
_entity_poly.entity_id
_entity_poly.type
_entity_poly.pdbx_seq_one_letter_code
_entity_poly.pdbx_strand_id
1 'polypeptide(L)'
;MKRLSRLYLLVLAVAIFSTAILAQAAKDAQPGSEFDPLVTKSYVDEQIQKLSSKIGKTQPSSSGSSTNVSTVDEQVIDNLRTDVRDLTNLIIDAYTKIQTLEKQNYELIQKLEAIESGFVVVEASKGQQIALGAGSEAIVRSGEATAISGIYGGLADVTEARDLTSGQAITNQHLLISARDDGRGINVVSDVCFMLIRGSYSIE
;
A
#
# COMPACT_ATOMS: atom_id res chain seq x y z
N MET A 1 44.60 -26.05 17.08
CA MET A 1 44.12 -24.65 17.20
C MET A 1 43.11 -24.24 16.12
N LYS A 2 43.28 -24.61 14.83
CA LYS A 2 42.39 -24.16 13.72
C LYS A 2 40.95 -24.73 13.72
N ARG A 3 40.67 -25.82 14.44
CA ARG A 3 39.32 -26.43 14.53
C ARG A 3 38.46 -25.77 15.62
N LEU A 4 39.08 -25.25 16.68
CA LEU A 4 38.39 -24.55 17.77
C LEU A 4 37.98 -23.14 17.35
N SER A 5 38.80 -22.44 16.54
CA SER A 5 38.46 -21.11 16.02
C SER A 5 37.25 -21.12 15.08
N ARG A 6 37.08 -22.20 14.28
CA ARG A 6 35.92 -22.38 13.40
C ARG A 6 34.63 -22.65 14.18
N LEU A 7 34.72 -23.31 15.34
CA LEU A 7 33.57 -23.58 16.20
C LEU A 7 33.06 -22.29 16.86
N TYR A 8 33.95 -21.43 17.35
CA TYR A 8 33.58 -20.13 17.91
C TYR A 8 32.91 -19.21 16.88
N LEU A 9 33.37 -19.24 15.63
CA LEU A 9 32.81 -18.43 14.55
C LEU A 9 31.38 -18.87 14.17
N LEU A 10 31.10 -20.18 14.22
CA LEU A 10 29.77 -20.74 14.02
C LEU A 10 28.80 -20.37 15.17
N VAL A 11 29.26 -20.44 16.42
CA VAL A 11 28.43 -20.05 17.58
C VAL A 11 28.09 -18.56 17.54
N LEU A 12 29.04 -17.71 17.14
CA LEU A 12 28.81 -16.27 16.99
C LEU A 12 27.79 -15.98 15.86
N ALA A 13 27.87 -16.69 14.73
CA ALA A 13 26.92 -16.53 13.63
C ALA A 13 25.49 -16.91 14.05
N VAL A 14 25.31 -17.99 14.81
CA VAL A 14 23.99 -18.40 15.31
C VAL A 14 23.42 -17.41 16.33
N ALA A 15 24.25 -16.82 17.18
CA ALA A 15 23.82 -15.78 18.14
C ALA A 15 23.40 -14.46 17.46
N ILE A 16 24.02 -14.12 16.33
CA ILE A 16 23.62 -12.95 15.53
C ILE A 16 22.33 -13.24 14.76
N PHE A 17 22.16 -14.46 14.25
CA PHE A 17 20.94 -14.85 13.53
C PHE A 17 19.72 -14.95 14.46
N SER A 18 19.90 -15.40 15.71
CA SER A 18 18.80 -15.47 16.68
C SER A 18 18.32 -14.09 17.17
N THR A 19 19.22 -13.10 17.25
CA THR A 19 18.84 -11.72 17.61
C THR A 19 18.13 -10.99 16.47
N ALA A 20 18.43 -11.31 15.21
CA ALA A 20 17.73 -10.76 14.04
C ALA A 20 16.25 -11.21 13.93
N ILE A 21 15.91 -12.41 14.43
CA ILE A 21 14.54 -12.94 14.37
C ILE A 21 13.62 -12.25 15.40
N LEU A 22 14.15 -11.83 16.56
CA LEU A 22 13.38 -11.12 17.59
C LEU A 22 13.06 -9.66 17.20
N ALA A 23 13.81 -9.05 16.29
CA ALA A 23 13.57 -7.67 15.82
C ALA A 23 12.41 -7.55 14.81
N GLN A 24 11.87 -8.66 14.30
CA GLN A 24 10.77 -8.63 13.32
C GLN A 24 9.37 -8.65 13.95
N ALA A 25 9.24 -8.90 15.25
CA ALA A 25 7.93 -8.95 15.93
C ALA A 25 7.38 -7.56 16.35
N ALA A 26 8.11 -6.48 16.11
CA ALA A 26 7.75 -5.13 16.56
C ALA A 26 7.25 -4.20 15.45
N LYS A 27 6.92 -4.72 14.25
CA LYS A 27 6.57 -3.89 13.09
C LYS A 27 5.08 -3.68 12.81
N ASP A 28 4.17 -4.24 13.61
CA ASP A 28 2.72 -4.18 13.32
C ASP A 28 1.92 -3.18 14.18
N ALA A 29 2.53 -2.10 14.67
CA ALA A 29 1.82 -1.02 15.35
C ALA A 29 1.96 0.30 14.59
N GLN A 30 1.32 0.39 13.42
CA GLN A 30 1.12 1.66 12.72
C GLN A 30 0.01 2.46 13.42
N PRO A 31 0.24 3.74 13.76
CA PRO A 31 -0.81 4.64 14.24
C PRO A 31 -1.88 4.83 13.15
N GLY A 32 -3.14 4.50 13.44
CA GLY A 32 -4.27 4.62 12.49
C GLY A 32 -4.96 3.31 12.08
N SER A 33 -4.86 2.25 12.90
CA SER A 33 -5.53 0.95 12.66
C SER A 33 -7.05 1.07 12.46
N GLU A 34 -7.58 0.35 11.45
CA GLU A 34 -9.00 0.22 11.10
C GLU A 34 -9.91 -0.28 12.25
N PHE A 35 -9.31 -0.77 13.34
CA PHE A 35 -10.03 -1.25 14.53
C PHE A 35 -10.33 -0.15 15.56
N ASP A 36 -9.98 1.12 15.31
CA ASP A 36 -10.41 2.22 16.18
C ASP A 36 -11.75 2.80 15.70
N PRO A 37 -12.89 2.46 16.34
CA PRO A 37 -14.16 3.00 15.92
C PRO A 37 -14.13 4.54 16.05
N LEU A 38 -14.54 5.24 14.98
CA LEU A 38 -14.65 6.71 14.89
C LEU A 38 -15.36 7.37 16.10
N VAL A 39 -16.13 6.59 16.86
CA VAL A 39 -16.70 6.96 18.16
C VAL A 39 -16.42 5.85 19.17
N THR A 40 -16.00 6.25 20.37
CA THR A 40 -15.79 5.31 21.47
C THR A 40 -17.13 4.73 21.93
N LYS A 41 -17.16 3.43 22.25
CA LYS A 41 -18.35 2.77 22.82
C LYS A 41 -18.95 3.57 23.99
N SER A 42 -18.09 4.20 24.81
CA SER A 42 -18.51 5.05 25.93
C SER A 42 -19.31 6.28 25.51
N TYR A 43 -19.01 6.91 24.37
CA TYR A 43 -19.79 8.05 23.87
C TYR A 43 -21.20 7.60 23.48
N VAL A 44 -21.33 6.44 22.83
CA VAL A 44 -22.63 5.86 22.47
C VAL A 44 -23.42 5.49 23.74
N ASP A 45 -22.77 4.83 24.70
CA ASP A 45 -23.37 4.44 25.97
C ASP A 45 -23.83 5.68 26.79
N GLU A 46 -23.02 6.74 26.84
CA GLU A 46 -23.36 8.01 27.50
C GLU A 46 -24.59 8.67 26.87
N GLN A 47 -24.67 8.68 25.55
CA GLN A 47 -25.79 9.29 24.83
C GLN A 47 -27.09 8.49 25.00
N ILE A 48 -27.01 7.15 25.01
CA ILE A 48 -28.13 6.26 25.35
C ILE A 48 -28.59 6.50 26.79
N GLN A 49 -27.65 6.65 27.73
CA GLN A 49 -27.97 6.89 29.14
C GLN A 49 -28.59 8.28 29.39
N LYS A 50 -28.16 9.31 28.65
CA LYS A 50 -28.80 10.63 28.67
C LYS A 50 -30.21 10.57 28.08
N LEU A 51 -30.42 9.79 27.03
CA LEU A 51 -31.75 9.57 26.44
C LEU A 51 -32.67 8.84 27.43
N SER A 52 -32.21 7.75 28.05
CA SER A 52 -32.97 6.99 29.03
C SER A 52 -33.28 7.81 30.28
N SER A 53 -32.38 8.71 30.68
CA SER A 53 -32.61 9.65 31.77
C SER A 53 -33.66 10.72 31.44
N LYS A 54 -33.74 11.17 30.19
CA LYS A 54 -34.80 12.09 29.74
C LYS A 54 -36.15 11.37 29.63
N ILE A 55 -36.16 10.12 29.19
CA ILE A 55 -37.35 9.26 29.12
C ILE A 55 -37.84 8.81 30.52
N GLY A 56 -36.93 8.54 31.45
CA GLY A 56 -37.26 8.12 32.83
C GLY A 56 -37.64 9.27 33.77
N LYS A 57 -37.39 10.53 33.38
CA LYS A 57 -37.83 11.73 34.13
C LYS A 57 -39.31 12.07 33.92
N THR A 58 -40.01 11.33 33.06
CA THR A 58 -41.48 11.32 33.01
C THR A 58 -41.99 10.06 33.72
N GLN A 59 -41.93 10.05 35.06
CA GLN A 59 -42.69 9.11 35.87
C GLN A 59 -43.56 9.88 36.88
N PRO A 60 -44.88 9.61 36.94
CA PRO A 60 -45.84 10.41 37.71
C PRO A 60 -45.84 10.02 39.20
N SER A 61 -45.98 11.00 40.07
CA SER A 61 -46.25 10.81 41.50
C SER A 61 -47.74 11.04 41.83
N SER A 62 -48.37 9.95 42.29
CA SER A 62 -49.56 9.77 43.16
C SER A 62 -51.00 10.15 42.73
N SER A 63 -51.81 9.09 42.63
CA SER A 63 -53.16 8.85 43.22
C SER A 63 -54.37 9.73 42.84
N GLY A 64 -55.35 9.11 42.15
CA GLY A 64 -56.73 9.60 42.01
C GLY A 64 -57.32 9.31 40.62
N SER A 65 -58.35 8.45 40.56
CA SER A 65 -59.06 8.01 39.36
C SER A 65 -59.52 9.14 38.42
N SER A 66 -59.04 9.18 37.18
CA SER A 66 -59.84 9.27 35.94
C SER A 66 -58.93 9.42 34.71
N THR A 67 -59.08 8.51 33.75
CA THR A 67 -58.95 8.70 32.29
C THR A 67 -57.66 9.31 31.69
N ASN A 68 -57.16 8.65 30.64
CA ASN A 68 -56.05 9.03 29.74
C ASN A 68 -54.67 8.50 30.12
N VAL A 69 -54.57 7.18 30.21
CA VAL A 69 -53.47 6.49 29.53
C VAL A 69 -53.67 6.73 28.03
N SER A 70 -52.60 7.07 27.31
CA SER A 70 -52.52 7.23 25.85
C SER A 70 -52.95 8.59 25.29
N THR A 71 -51.98 9.47 25.06
CA THR A 71 -51.77 10.10 23.74
C THR A 71 -50.34 10.65 23.71
N VAL A 72 -49.36 9.76 23.55
CA VAL A 72 -48.18 10.19 22.78
C VAL A 72 -48.75 10.36 21.37
N ASP A 73 -48.75 11.59 20.85
CA ASP A 73 -49.29 11.89 19.52
C ASP A 73 -48.64 10.95 18.51
N GLU A 74 -49.45 10.08 17.92
CA GLU A 74 -49.04 9.05 16.95
C GLU A 74 -48.26 9.68 15.78
N GLN A 75 -48.64 10.91 15.43
CA GLN A 75 -47.96 11.75 14.44
C GLN A 75 -46.53 12.15 14.85
N VAL A 76 -46.27 12.41 16.12
CA VAL A 76 -44.90 12.71 16.62
C VAL A 76 -44.04 11.45 16.56
N ILE A 77 -44.60 10.29 16.90
CA ILE A 77 -43.91 9.01 16.80
C ILE A 77 -43.55 8.71 15.33
N ASP A 78 -44.45 8.96 14.39
CA ASP A 78 -44.21 8.70 12.97
C ASP A 78 -43.20 9.66 12.34
N ASN A 79 -43.20 10.93 12.74
CA ASN A 79 -42.15 11.87 12.35
C ASN A 79 -40.79 11.42 12.89
N LEU A 80 -40.69 11.04 14.17
CA LEU A 80 -39.45 10.52 14.75
C LEU A 80 -38.97 9.23 14.07
N ARG A 81 -39.89 8.33 13.69
CA ARG A 81 -39.54 7.12 12.94
C ARG A 81 -38.98 7.46 11.56
N THR A 82 -39.54 8.47 10.90
CA THR A 82 -39.09 8.94 9.59
C THR A 82 -37.72 9.59 9.70
N ASP A 83 -37.52 10.51 10.66
CA ASP A 83 -36.24 11.17 10.91
C ASP A 83 -35.13 10.18 11.27
N VAL A 84 -35.44 9.17 12.10
CA VAL A 84 -34.48 8.12 12.45
C VAL A 84 -34.11 7.28 11.24
N ARG A 85 -35.06 6.98 10.35
CA ARG A 85 -34.79 6.25 9.11
C ARG A 85 -33.91 7.06 8.17
N ASP A 86 -34.20 8.34 8.00
CA ASP A 86 -33.44 9.23 7.11
C ASP A 86 -32.03 9.47 7.65
N LEU A 87 -31.88 9.64 8.98
CA LEU A 87 -30.57 9.71 9.62
C LEU A 87 -29.79 8.40 9.47
N THR A 88 -30.47 7.25 9.58
CA THR A 88 -29.84 5.93 9.36
C THR A 88 -29.34 5.81 7.92
N ASN A 89 -30.13 6.25 6.93
CA ASN A 89 -29.71 6.26 5.53
C ASN A 89 -28.53 7.20 5.29
N LEU A 90 -28.55 8.41 5.87
CA LEU A 90 -27.45 9.37 5.78
C LEU A 90 -26.15 8.78 6.36
N ILE A 91 -26.24 8.08 7.49
CA ILE A 91 -25.11 7.42 8.13
C ILE A 91 -24.55 6.33 7.22
N ILE A 92 -25.40 5.48 6.64
CA ILE A 92 -24.98 4.44 5.68
C ILE A 92 -24.27 5.08 4.49
N ASP A 93 -24.83 6.14 3.92
CA ASP A 93 -24.27 6.83 2.76
C ASP A 93 -22.91 7.47 3.08
N ALA A 94 -22.80 8.10 4.26
CA ALA A 94 -21.53 8.64 4.74
C ALA A 94 -20.47 7.55 4.94
N TYR A 95 -20.83 6.39 5.52
CA TYR A 95 -19.91 5.27 5.69
C TYR A 95 -19.43 4.71 4.34
N THR A 96 -20.34 4.49 3.39
CA THR A 96 -19.93 4.02 2.06
C THR A 96 -19.03 5.03 1.36
N LYS A 97 -19.32 6.33 1.50
CA LYS A 97 -18.49 7.39 0.93
C LYS A 97 -17.08 7.40 1.53
N ILE A 98 -16.97 7.29 2.85
CA ILE A 98 -15.67 7.20 3.54
C ILE A 98 -14.86 6.02 3.02
N GLN A 99 -15.46 4.81 2.95
CA GLN A 99 -14.78 3.62 2.43
C GLN A 99 -14.30 3.80 0.98
N THR A 100 -15.10 4.43 0.12
CA THR A 100 -14.68 4.70 -1.26
C THR A 100 -13.52 5.68 -1.34
N LEU A 101 -13.53 6.73 -0.52
CA LEU A 101 -12.45 7.73 -0.49
C LEU A 101 -11.14 7.13 0.03
N GLU A 102 -11.21 6.29 1.06
CA GLU A 102 -10.04 5.57 1.60
C GLU A 102 -9.42 4.67 0.53
N LYS A 103 -10.24 3.90 -0.19
CA LYS A 103 -9.77 3.08 -1.32
C LYS A 103 -9.09 3.93 -2.40
N GLN A 104 -9.69 5.07 -2.75
CA GLN A 104 -9.12 5.98 -3.75
C GLN A 104 -7.78 6.57 -3.26
N ASN A 105 -7.69 6.99 -2.01
CA ASN A 105 -6.45 7.49 -1.43
C ASN A 105 -5.34 6.44 -1.44
N TYR A 106 -5.66 5.20 -1.10
CA TYR A 106 -4.71 4.09 -1.15
C TYR A 106 -4.18 3.84 -2.57
N GLU A 107 -5.07 3.85 -3.57
CA GLU A 107 -4.68 3.71 -4.98
C GLU A 107 -3.80 4.87 -5.46
N LEU A 108 -4.12 6.10 -5.05
CA LEU A 108 -3.33 7.29 -5.38
C LEU A 108 -1.95 7.24 -4.74
N ILE A 109 -1.84 6.77 -3.49
CA ILE A 109 -0.55 6.61 -2.80
C ILE A 109 0.32 5.58 -3.53
N GLN A 110 -0.23 4.44 -3.96
CA GLN A 110 0.53 3.46 -4.76
C GLN A 110 1.02 4.04 -6.09
N LYS A 111 0.15 4.78 -6.79
CA LYS A 111 0.52 5.46 -8.04
C LYS A 111 1.57 6.54 -7.79
N LEU A 112 1.50 7.24 -6.65
CA LEU A 112 2.46 8.26 -6.27
C LEU A 112 3.81 7.64 -5.94
N GLU A 113 3.89 6.55 -5.18
CA GLU A 113 5.15 5.82 -4.95
C GLU A 113 5.77 5.33 -6.28
N ALA A 114 4.95 4.84 -7.21
CA ALA A 114 5.42 4.44 -8.54
C ALA A 114 5.98 5.61 -9.37
N ILE A 115 5.46 6.83 -9.18
CA ILE A 115 5.92 8.06 -9.86
C ILE A 115 7.10 8.72 -9.12
N GLU A 116 7.08 8.72 -7.79
CA GLU A 116 8.10 9.34 -6.91
C GLU A 116 9.38 8.52 -6.81
N SER A 117 9.32 7.19 -7.03
CA SER A 117 10.47 6.30 -6.83
C SER A 117 11.68 6.57 -7.72
N GLY A 118 11.60 7.52 -8.67
CA GLY A 118 12.74 7.99 -9.44
C GLY A 118 13.50 6.80 -10.05
N PHE A 119 14.82 6.79 -9.91
CA PHE A 119 15.60 5.61 -10.22
C PHE A 119 15.69 4.68 -9.00
N VAL A 120 15.23 3.43 -9.15
CA VAL A 120 15.46 2.36 -8.18
C VAL A 120 16.69 1.54 -8.55
N VAL A 121 17.40 1.04 -7.54
CA VAL A 121 18.56 0.14 -7.75
C VAL A 121 18.05 -1.27 -8.00
N VAL A 122 18.47 -1.85 -9.11
CA VAL A 122 18.17 -3.24 -9.49
C VAL A 122 19.47 -4.02 -9.59
N GLU A 123 19.56 -5.11 -8.84
CA GLU A 123 20.63 -6.10 -8.92
C GLU A 123 20.14 -7.31 -9.72
N ALA A 124 20.94 -7.76 -10.67
CA ALA A 124 20.64 -8.93 -11.48
C ALA A 124 21.90 -9.76 -11.72
N SER A 125 21.72 -11.07 -11.77
CA SER A 125 22.76 -12.06 -11.98
C SER A 125 22.90 -12.44 -13.45
N LYS A 126 24.01 -13.09 -13.80
CA LYS A 126 24.28 -13.59 -15.15
C LYS A 126 23.11 -14.38 -15.75
N GLY A 127 22.75 -14.04 -16.98
CA GLY A 127 21.70 -14.70 -17.75
C GLY A 127 20.29 -14.20 -17.43
N GLN A 128 20.11 -13.37 -16.40
CA GLN A 128 18.81 -12.73 -16.17
C GLN A 128 18.55 -11.67 -17.23
N GLN A 129 17.29 -11.57 -17.63
CA GLN A 129 16.80 -10.57 -18.57
C GLN A 129 15.91 -9.58 -17.85
N ILE A 130 16.13 -8.30 -18.12
CA ILE A 130 15.32 -7.21 -17.60
C ILE A 130 14.48 -6.69 -18.75
N ALA A 131 13.19 -7.06 -18.76
CA ALA A 131 12.26 -6.50 -19.72
C ALA A 131 11.79 -5.13 -19.22
N LEU A 132 11.93 -4.12 -20.07
CA LEU A 132 11.59 -2.73 -19.77
C LEU A 132 10.24 -2.38 -20.42
N GLY A 133 9.28 -1.94 -19.60
CA GLY A 133 7.99 -1.48 -20.10
C GLY A 133 8.07 -0.17 -20.90
N ALA A 134 6.96 0.24 -21.48
CA ALA A 134 6.88 1.47 -22.29
C ALA A 134 7.28 2.71 -21.48
N GLY A 135 8.24 3.48 -22.01
CA GLY A 135 8.74 4.71 -21.39
C GLY A 135 9.69 4.50 -20.22
N SER A 136 10.03 3.25 -19.89
CA SER A 136 10.99 2.96 -18.84
C SER A 136 12.40 3.35 -19.25
N GLU A 137 13.16 3.84 -18.28
CA GLU A 137 14.53 4.29 -18.44
C GLU A 137 15.45 3.43 -17.59
N ALA A 138 16.63 3.12 -18.12
CA ALA A 138 17.62 2.33 -17.41
C ALA A 138 19.03 2.88 -17.60
N ILE A 139 19.86 2.73 -16.57
CA ILE A 139 21.30 3.03 -16.60
C ILE A 139 22.03 1.83 -16.00
N VAL A 140 22.86 1.15 -16.79
CA VAL A 140 23.75 0.12 -16.25
C VAL A 140 24.90 0.82 -15.51
N ARG A 141 24.98 0.61 -14.19
CA ARG A 141 25.95 1.27 -13.31
C ARG A 141 27.25 0.50 -13.16
N SER A 142 27.17 -0.83 -13.16
CA SER A 142 28.31 -1.73 -13.10
C SER A 142 27.92 -3.13 -13.57
N GLY A 143 28.89 -3.90 -14.03
CA GLY A 143 28.67 -5.18 -14.70
C GLY A 143 28.76 -5.04 -16.21
N GLU A 144 28.46 -6.13 -16.90
CA GLU A 144 28.38 -6.23 -18.36
C GLU A 144 26.98 -6.69 -18.75
N ALA A 145 26.37 -5.97 -19.69
CA ALA A 145 25.05 -6.31 -20.21
C ALA A 145 24.97 -6.04 -21.71
N THR A 146 24.00 -6.67 -22.34
CA THR A 146 23.70 -6.52 -23.77
C THR A 146 22.25 -6.07 -23.96
N ALA A 147 21.97 -5.31 -25.00
CA ALA A 147 20.62 -4.87 -25.30
C ALA A 147 19.75 -6.03 -25.80
N ILE A 148 18.45 -5.92 -25.55
CA ILE A 148 17.39 -6.72 -26.17
C ILE A 148 16.51 -5.74 -26.97
N SER A 149 16.39 -5.97 -28.28
CA SER A 149 15.46 -5.23 -29.14
C SER A 149 14.03 -5.71 -28.96
N GLY A 150 13.10 -4.79 -29.13
CA GLY A 150 11.68 -5.12 -29.23
C GLY A 150 11.26 -5.45 -30.65
N ILE A 151 10.01 -5.88 -30.78
CA ILE A 151 9.38 -6.25 -32.06
C ILE A 151 9.45 -5.09 -33.08
N TYR A 152 9.38 -3.84 -32.62
CA TYR A 152 9.33 -2.65 -33.47
C TYR A 152 10.63 -1.82 -33.48
N GLY A 153 11.75 -2.32 -32.95
CA GLY A 153 13.05 -1.64 -33.02
C GLY A 153 13.99 -1.88 -31.84
N GLY A 154 15.13 -1.19 -31.84
CA GLY A 154 16.18 -1.35 -30.82
C GLY A 154 15.90 -0.62 -29.51
N LEU A 155 16.72 -0.88 -28.48
CA LEU A 155 16.68 -0.12 -27.23
C LEU A 155 17.39 1.22 -27.45
N ALA A 156 16.74 2.35 -27.17
CA ALA A 156 17.31 3.66 -27.49
C ALA A 156 18.43 4.00 -26.51
N ASP A 157 19.66 4.19 -27.00
CA ASP A 157 20.76 4.78 -26.24
C ASP A 157 20.81 6.28 -26.53
N VAL A 158 20.30 7.06 -25.58
CA VAL A 158 20.20 8.51 -25.69
C VAL A 158 21.58 9.17 -25.60
N THR A 159 22.51 8.57 -24.88
CA THR A 159 23.85 9.11 -24.67
C THR A 159 24.68 9.05 -25.96
N GLU A 160 24.54 7.98 -26.74
CA GLU A 160 25.22 7.85 -28.05
C GLU A 160 24.34 8.21 -29.26
N ALA A 161 23.10 8.66 -29.01
CA ALA A 161 22.13 9.05 -30.03
C ALA A 161 21.89 7.96 -31.10
N ARG A 162 21.76 6.70 -30.67
CA ARG A 162 21.48 5.57 -31.57
C ARG A 162 20.62 4.50 -30.88
N ASP A 163 20.01 3.64 -31.69
CA ASP A 163 19.36 2.43 -31.17
C ASP A 163 20.36 1.27 -31.03
N LEU A 164 20.25 0.53 -29.93
CA LEU A 164 20.97 -0.71 -29.68
C LEU A 164 20.14 -1.92 -30.15
N THR A 165 20.74 -2.75 -30.98
CA THR A 165 20.15 -4.01 -31.43
C THR A 165 20.47 -5.17 -30.48
N SER A 166 19.67 -6.23 -30.49
CA SER A 166 19.87 -7.41 -29.64
C SER A 166 21.31 -7.92 -29.68
N GLY A 167 21.90 -8.12 -28.49
CA GLY A 167 23.27 -8.62 -28.33
C GLY A 167 24.37 -7.55 -28.41
N GLN A 168 24.07 -6.30 -28.77
CA GLN A 168 25.05 -5.22 -28.67
C GLN A 168 25.35 -4.91 -27.21
N ALA A 169 26.62 -4.68 -26.89
CA ALA A 169 27.04 -4.31 -25.56
C ALA A 169 26.44 -2.95 -25.16
N ILE A 170 25.94 -2.88 -23.94
CA ILE A 170 25.51 -1.64 -23.32
C ILE A 170 26.72 -1.03 -22.62
N THR A 171 27.07 0.20 -23.01
CA THR A 171 28.10 0.96 -22.31
C THR A 171 27.55 1.45 -20.98
N ASN A 172 28.31 1.24 -19.90
CA ASN A 172 27.89 1.69 -18.57
C ASN A 172 27.69 3.21 -18.54
N GLN A 173 26.77 3.66 -17.69
CA GLN A 173 26.38 5.05 -17.49
C GLN A 173 25.58 5.71 -18.62
N HIS A 174 25.23 4.97 -19.68
CA HIS A 174 24.38 5.48 -20.72
C HIS A 174 22.92 5.46 -20.29
N LEU A 175 22.16 6.47 -20.71
CA LEU A 175 20.72 6.52 -20.51
C LEU A 175 20.04 5.73 -21.62
N LEU A 176 19.37 4.64 -21.23
CA LEU A 176 18.63 3.77 -22.12
C LEU A 176 17.13 4.02 -21.97
N ILE A 177 16.39 4.00 -23.07
CA ILE A 177 14.93 4.17 -23.07
C ILE A 177 14.27 3.03 -23.84
N SER A 178 13.30 2.38 -23.19
CA SER A 178 12.35 1.50 -23.85
C SER A 178 11.20 2.33 -24.42
N ALA A 179 11.15 2.51 -25.74
CA ALA A 179 10.14 3.38 -26.35
C ALA A 179 8.72 2.80 -26.28
N ARG A 180 8.61 1.47 -26.18
CA ARG A 180 7.34 0.73 -26.21
C ARG A 180 7.45 -0.53 -25.36
N ASP A 181 6.29 -1.03 -24.94
CA ASP A 181 6.17 -2.33 -24.30
C ASP A 181 6.11 -3.43 -25.37
N ASP A 182 7.25 -3.69 -26.02
CA ASP A 182 7.38 -4.63 -27.14
C ASP A 182 8.55 -5.63 -26.98
N GLY A 183 8.98 -5.86 -25.74
CA GLY A 183 10.04 -6.83 -25.39
C GLY A 183 11.46 -6.25 -25.33
N ARG A 184 11.61 -4.92 -25.35
CA ARG A 184 12.93 -4.27 -25.16
C ARG A 184 13.45 -4.51 -23.76
N GLY A 185 14.77 -4.57 -23.64
CA GLY A 185 15.35 -4.88 -22.34
C GLY A 185 16.85 -4.99 -22.31
N ILE A 186 17.33 -5.57 -21.22
CA ILE A 186 18.75 -5.72 -20.90
C ILE A 186 18.99 -7.19 -20.55
N ASN A 187 19.94 -7.84 -21.22
CA ASN A 187 20.40 -9.18 -20.90
C ASN A 187 21.74 -9.11 -20.17
N VAL A 188 21.82 -9.67 -18.96
CA VAL A 188 22.99 -9.59 -18.09
C VAL A 188 24.04 -10.65 -18.46
N VAL A 189 25.28 -10.22 -18.66
CA VAL A 189 26.39 -11.09 -19.09
C VAL A 189 27.40 -11.38 -17.97
N SER A 190 27.67 -10.38 -17.12
CA SER A 190 28.53 -10.55 -15.94
C SER A 190 27.85 -11.31 -14.81
N ASP A 191 28.62 -11.85 -13.87
CA ASP A 191 28.10 -12.60 -12.72
C ASP A 191 27.09 -11.80 -11.90
N VAL A 192 27.37 -10.50 -11.70
CA VAL A 192 26.47 -9.53 -11.06
C VAL A 192 26.46 -8.25 -11.90
N CYS A 193 25.30 -7.63 -12.03
CA CYS A 193 25.09 -6.36 -12.69
C CYS A 193 24.16 -5.48 -11.85
N PHE A 194 24.52 -4.21 -11.69
CA PHE A 194 23.72 -3.22 -10.98
C PHE A 194 23.22 -2.17 -11.96
N MET A 195 21.93 -1.89 -11.91
CA MET A 195 21.23 -0.95 -12.78
C MET A 195 20.46 0.06 -11.94
N LEU A 196 20.28 1.25 -12.48
CA LEU A 196 19.25 2.18 -12.04
C LEU A 196 18.11 2.09 -13.03
N ILE A 197 16.89 1.85 -12.58
CA ILE A 197 15.71 1.77 -13.44
C ILE A 197 14.64 2.71 -12.94
N ARG A 198 14.03 3.47 -13.86
CA ARG A 198 12.86 4.31 -13.62
C ARG A 198 11.73 3.83 -14.51
N GLY A 199 10.55 3.61 -13.93
CA GLY A 199 9.40 3.04 -14.64
C GLY A 199 9.25 1.53 -14.44
N SER A 200 8.32 0.91 -15.17
CA SER A 200 7.99 -0.52 -15.04
C SER A 200 9.06 -1.42 -15.65
N TYR A 201 9.42 -2.50 -14.94
CA TYR A 201 10.29 -3.55 -15.44
C TYR A 201 9.92 -4.90 -14.83
N SER A 202 10.33 -6.00 -15.47
CA SER A 202 10.29 -7.35 -14.91
C SER A 202 11.66 -8.01 -15.06
N ILE A 203 11.94 -8.98 -14.18
CA ILE A 203 13.17 -9.79 -14.20
C ILE A 203 12.77 -11.21 -14.56
N GLU A 204 13.40 -11.76 -15.60
CA GLU A 204 13.22 -13.13 -16.10
C GLU A 204 14.52 -13.95 -15.96
#